data_AF-A0A9D4X520-F1
#
_entry.id   AF-A0A9D4X520-F1
#
_cell.length_a   1.000
_cell.length_b   1.000
_cell.length_c   1.000
_cell.angle_alpha   90.00
_cell.angle_beta   90.00
_cell.angle_gamma   90.00
#
_symmetry.space_group_name_H-M   'P 1'
#
loop_
_entity.id
_entity.type
_entity.pdbx_description
1 polymer ?
#
loop_
_entity_poly.entity_id
_entity_poly.type
_entity_poly.pdbx_seq_one_letter_code
_entity_poly.pdbx_strand_id
1 'polypeptide(L)'
;MGTISNLTNTFPLHIRKFKFPSSSSSSSYRFPLSTLSCSTPEPESNTTTSISQTPNSNATSYFPKRGQTLELLCESLAFKGKGLCKVTDTGFVVMCDRALPGERFIGRITRKKGNYAEAAKLQTLTPPFDTVDAPCVYVPHCGGCKTQNLAYHAQVKAKEEQVRELIIHVGRFSQKELELHGIMKPIVPCDIQFNYRNKMEFSFGPYKWLPKESMHERNDDGGSENYALGLHVPGYFDKIINVDKCLLQTDPANKVLAAIQECWRDPQLGFSPYNVHSHVGFLKHLMLRSGRDVMTGLPEIMVNFVTSSYKPELLKVLVDKVSAFPEVVGT
;
A
#
# COMPACT_ATOMS: atom_id res chain seq x y z
N MET A 1 -50.66 5.60 -39.47
CA MET A 1 -49.69 6.33 -40.31
C MET A 1 -48.51 6.71 -39.43
N GLY A 2 -47.28 6.39 -39.85
CA GLY A 2 -46.05 6.89 -39.22
C GLY A 2 -45.16 5.83 -38.57
N THR A 3 -44.42 5.10 -39.41
CA THR A 3 -43.28 4.26 -39.09
C THR A 3 -42.14 5.08 -38.48
N ILE A 4 -41.55 4.64 -37.35
CA ILE A 4 -40.29 5.19 -36.81
C ILE A 4 -39.18 4.17 -37.05
N SER A 5 -38.26 4.54 -37.92
CA SER A 5 -37.06 3.81 -38.33
C SER A 5 -35.93 3.96 -37.29
N ASN A 6 -35.35 2.83 -36.90
CA ASN A 6 -34.10 2.74 -36.13
C ASN A 6 -32.91 3.26 -36.95
N LEU A 7 -32.16 4.21 -36.40
CA LEU A 7 -30.84 4.62 -36.90
C LEU A 7 -29.77 4.25 -35.87
N THR A 8 -29.09 3.15 -36.14
CA THR A 8 -27.85 2.73 -35.49
C THR A 8 -26.68 3.54 -36.06
N ASN A 9 -26.08 4.43 -35.27
CA ASN A 9 -24.82 5.09 -35.63
C ASN A 9 -23.64 4.25 -35.15
N THR A 10 -23.03 3.52 -36.08
CA THR A 10 -21.73 2.87 -35.92
C THR A 10 -20.61 3.83 -36.32
N PHE A 11 -19.80 4.29 -35.36
CA PHE A 11 -18.53 4.99 -35.63
C PHE A 11 -17.40 3.96 -35.78
N PRO A 12 -16.56 4.02 -36.84
CA PRO A 12 -15.43 3.12 -36.99
C PRO A 12 -14.23 3.63 -36.17
N LEU A 13 -13.79 2.85 -35.19
CA LEU A 13 -12.51 3.02 -34.52
C LEU A 13 -11.37 2.54 -35.43
N HIS A 14 -10.59 3.48 -35.96
CA HIS A 14 -9.32 3.18 -36.64
C HIS A 14 -8.22 2.87 -35.61
N ILE A 15 -8.02 1.57 -35.33
CA ILE A 15 -6.86 1.08 -34.56
C ILE A 15 -5.68 0.90 -35.53
N ARG A 16 -4.69 1.80 -35.47
CA ARG A 16 -3.38 1.56 -36.10
C ARG A 16 -2.61 0.53 -35.28
N LYS A 17 -2.47 -0.68 -35.82
CA LYS A 17 -1.55 -1.71 -35.29
C LYS A 17 -0.11 -1.31 -35.61
N PHE A 18 0.68 -0.96 -34.60
CA PHE A 18 2.14 -0.89 -34.74
C PHE A 18 2.71 -2.32 -34.79
N LYS A 19 3.28 -2.70 -35.93
CA LYS A 19 4.11 -3.91 -36.09
C LYS A 19 5.55 -3.56 -35.71
N PHE A 20 6.11 -4.27 -34.73
CA PHE A 20 7.56 -4.31 -34.52
C PHE A 20 8.19 -5.23 -35.58
N PRO A 21 9.33 -4.87 -36.21
CA PRO A 21 10.05 -5.79 -37.05
C PRO A 21 10.82 -6.80 -36.19
N SER A 22 10.59 -8.08 -36.48
CA SER A 22 11.45 -9.19 -36.09
C SER A 22 12.71 -9.16 -36.96
N SER A 23 13.89 -9.02 -36.35
CA SER A 23 15.16 -9.34 -37.00
C SER A 23 15.94 -10.32 -36.13
N SER A 24 15.83 -11.59 -36.50
CA SER A 24 16.82 -12.62 -36.22
C SER A 24 17.95 -12.51 -37.23
N SER A 25 19.16 -12.22 -36.77
CA SER A 25 20.36 -12.84 -37.35
C SER A 25 21.54 -12.71 -36.38
N SER A 26 22.11 -13.86 -36.10
CA SER A 26 23.38 -14.12 -35.44
C SER A 26 24.53 -13.36 -36.10
N SER A 27 25.38 -12.72 -35.29
CA SER A 27 26.80 -12.68 -35.60
C SER A 27 27.63 -12.51 -34.33
N SER A 28 28.35 -13.57 -34.00
CA SER A 28 29.46 -13.59 -33.08
C SER A 28 30.67 -12.90 -33.71
N TYR A 29 31.07 -11.76 -33.14
CA TYR A 29 32.39 -11.16 -33.37
C TYR A 29 33.15 -11.05 -32.05
N ARG A 30 34.03 -12.04 -31.81
CA ARG A 30 35.30 -11.83 -31.11
C ARG A 30 36.24 -11.11 -32.08
N PHE A 31 37.08 -10.20 -31.59
CA PHE A 31 38.48 -9.93 -32.01
C PHE A 31 39.02 -8.69 -31.23
N PRO A 32 40.34 -8.45 -31.14
CA PRO A 32 41.17 -8.92 -30.03
C PRO A 32 41.88 -7.78 -29.27
N LEU A 33 42.51 -8.10 -28.14
CA LEU A 33 43.54 -7.28 -27.51
C LEU A 33 44.70 -7.08 -28.50
N SER A 34 45.05 -5.83 -28.80
CA SER A 34 46.32 -5.49 -29.43
C SER A 34 47.33 -5.02 -28.39
N THR A 35 48.44 -5.75 -28.39
CA THR A 35 49.73 -5.45 -27.76
C THR A 35 50.38 -4.21 -28.38
N LEU A 36 50.85 -3.30 -27.54
CA LEU A 36 51.95 -2.39 -27.90
C LEU A 36 52.97 -2.38 -26.75
N SER A 37 54.06 -3.08 -27.00
CA SER A 37 55.34 -3.01 -26.30
C SER A 37 56.13 -1.80 -26.78
N CYS A 38 56.71 -1.03 -25.86
CA CYS A 38 57.88 -0.21 -26.15
C CYS A 38 58.78 -0.14 -24.90
N SER A 39 60.07 -0.28 -25.12
CA SER A 39 61.10 -0.65 -24.14
C SER A 39 62.06 0.51 -23.83
N THR A 40 62.26 0.77 -22.52
CA THR A 40 63.49 1.19 -21.76
C THR A 40 64.25 2.48 -22.15
N PRO A 41 65.03 3.14 -21.24
CA PRO A 41 65.72 2.58 -20.04
C PRO A 41 65.61 3.36 -18.71
N GLU A 42 66.07 2.70 -17.64
CA GLU A 42 66.16 3.11 -16.23
C GLU A 42 67.07 4.32 -15.96
N PRO A 43 67.00 4.92 -14.75
CA PRO A 43 67.97 4.51 -13.72
C PRO A 43 67.43 4.36 -12.28
N GLU A 44 67.94 3.32 -11.63
CA GLU A 44 68.33 3.06 -10.23
C GLU A 44 67.71 3.80 -9.01
N SER A 45 67.39 2.93 -8.03
CA SER A 45 67.50 3.07 -6.58
C SER A 45 66.42 3.84 -5.79
N ASN A 46 65.56 3.10 -5.09
CA ASN A 46 65.67 2.99 -3.63
C ASN A 46 64.63 2.01 -3.06
N THR A 47 65.14 1.11 -2.22
CA THR A 47 64.44 0.13 -1.40
C THR A 47 63.56 0.83 -0.38
N THR A 48 62.25 0.61 -0.42
CA THR A 48 61.38 0.79 0.75
C THR A 48 60.29 -0.26 0.70
N THR A 49 60.37 -1.19 1.65
CA THR A 49 59.45 -2.29 1.86
C THR A 49 58.09 -1.75 2.32
N SER A 50 57.18 -1.44 1.40
CA SER A 50 55.79 -1.15 1.72
C SER A 50 54.98 -2.44 1.63
N ILE A 51 54.57 -2.96 2.79
CA ILE A 51 53.63 -4.06 2.95
C ILE A 51 52.30 -3.65 2.28
N SER A 52 52.08 -4.12 1.06
CA SER A 52 50.81 -4.01 0.35
C SER A 52 49.85 -5.06 0.91
N GLN A 53 49.04 -4.65 1.89
CA GLN A 53 47.87 -5.43 2.27
C GLN A 53 46.84 -5.32 1.14
N THR A 54 46.77 -6.36 0.33
CA THR A 54 45.66 -6.60 -0.59
C THR A 54 44.37 -6.80 0.22
N PRO A 55 43.25 -6.16 -0.11
CA PRO A 55 41.99 -6.45 0.56
C PRO A 55 41.57 -7.86 0.16
N ASN A 56 41.50 -8.73 1.16
CA ASN A 56 41.17 -10.13 1.04
C ASN A 56 39.74 -10.27 0.48
N SER A 57 39.62 -10.54 -0.81
CA SER A 57 38.36 -10.68 -1.53
C SER A 57 37.74 -12.06 -1.29
N ASN A 58 37.24 -12.29 -0.08
CA ASN A 58 36.36 -13.42 0.24
C ASN A 58 35.28 -12.96 1.22
N ALA A 59 34.48 -11.98 0.79
CA ALA A 59 33.24 -11.63 1.49
C ALA A 59 32.24 -12.79 1.28
N THR A 60 32.15 -13.67 2.27
CA THR A 60 31.08 -14.68 2.34
C THR A 60 29.76 -13.93 2.24
N SER A 61 28.87 -14.32 1.31
CA SER A 61 27.59 -13.63 1.14
C SER A 61 26.77 -13.76 2.42
N TYR A 62 26.69 -12.69 3.20
CA TYR A 62 25.93 -12.68 4.43
C TYR A 62 24.45 -12.83 4.10
N PHE A 63 23.82 -13.88 4.64
CA PHE A 63 22.39 -14.10 4.50
C PHE A 63 21.76 -14.33 5.88
N PRO A 64 20.83 -13.47 6.31
CA PRO A 64 20.26 -13.58 7.65
C PRO A 64 19.31 -14.78 7.78
N LYS A 65 19.34 -15.45 8.94
CA LYS A 65 18.51 -16.64 9.21
C LYS A 65 17.10 -16.24 9.63
N ARG A 66 16.10 -17.08 9.29
CA ARG A 66 14.72 -16.87 9.77
C ARG A 66 14.68 -16.93 11.30
N GLY A 67 13.96 -16.01 11.92
CA GLY A 67 13.87 -15.89 13.38
C GLY A 67 15.04 -15.12 14.01
N GLN A 68 16.11 -14.84 13.26
CA GLN A 68 17.21 -14.02 13.74
C GLN A 68 16.74 -12.60 14.01
N THR A 69 17.23 -12.03 15.10
CA THR A 69 17.01 -10.64 15.47
C THR A 69 18.25 -9.82 15.08
N LEU A 70 18.03 -8.70 14.40
CA LEU A 70 19.08 -7.84 13.87
C LEU A 70 18.74 -6.38 14.11
N GLU A 71 19.78 -5.56 14.24
CA GLU A 71 19.63 -4.12 14.14
C GLU A 71 19.50 -3.71 12.67
N LEU A 72 18.47 -2.92 12.37
CA LEU A 72 18.14 -2.45 11.03
C LEU A 72 18.06 -0.93 11.03
N LEU A 73 18.60 -0.33 9.98
CA LEU A 73 18.42 1.08 9.63
C LEU A 73 17.49 1.17 8.42
N CYS A 74 16.37 1.88 8.54
CA CYS A 74 15.50 2.17 7.41
C CYS A 74 16.02 3.40 6.66
N GLU A 75 16.49 3.22 5.42
CA GLU A 75 17.05 4.32 4.62
C GLU A 75 15.95 5.05 3.83
N SER A 76 14.99 4.30 3.28
CA SER A 76 13.94 4.85 2.42
C SER A 76 12.68 4.00 2.46
N LEU A 77 11.66 4.38 1.68
CA LEU A 77 10.44 3.60 1.50
C LEU A 77 10.42 2.98 0.11
N ALA A 78 10.24 1.67 0.05
CA ALA A 78 9.94 0.92 -1.15
C ALA A 78 8.45 0.98 -1.52
N PHE A 79 8.10 0.35 -2.64
CA PHE A 79 6.72 0.22 -3.11
C PHE A 79 5.78 -0.33 -2.01
N LYS A 80 4.53 0.17 -2.00
CA LYS A 80 3.51 -0.07 -0.95
C LYS A 80 3.87 0.47 0.44
N GLY A 81 4.87 1.35 0.55
CA GLY A 81 5.25 1.98 1.82
C GLY A 81 5.95 1.04 2.79
N LYS A 82 6.59 -0.01 2.27
CA LYS A 82 7.49 -0.86 3.08
C LYS A 82 8.81 -0.12 3.29
N GLY A 83 9.37 -0.14 4.50
CA GLY A 83 10.70 0.39 4.75
C GLY A 83 11.76 -0.46 4.05
N LEU A 84 12.61 0.19 3.25
CA LEU A 84 13.82 -0.39 2.70
C LEU A 84 14.92 -0.21 3.74
N CYS A 85 15.25 -1.30 4.42
CA CYS A 85 16.20 -1.30 5.51
C CYS A 85 17.48 -2.03 5.10
N LYS A 86 18.58 -1.68 5.77
CA LYS A 86 19.82 -2.43 5.72
C LYS A 86 20.21 -2.92 7.11
N VAL A 87 20.82 -4.10 7.16
CA VAL A 87 21.51 -4.58 8.36
C VAL A 87 22.72 -3.68 8.60
N THR A 88 22.83 -3.08 9.78
CA THR A 88 23.84 -2.06 10.10
C THR A 88 25.27 -2.54 9.79
N ASP A 89 25.58 -3.80 10.09
CA ASP A 89 26.93 -4.35 9.97
C ASP A 89 27.28 -4.84 8.55
N THR A 90 26.29 -5.33 7.80
CA THR A 90 26.54 -6.08 6.55
C THR A 90 25.96 -5.40 5.31
N GLY A 91 25.12 -4.38 5.49
CA GLY A 91 24.43 -3.70 4.39
C GLY A 91 23.34 -4.56 3.71
N PHE A 92 23.05 -5.77 4.21
CA PHE A 92 22.08 -6.67 3.57
C PHE A 92 20.67 -6.08 3.58
N VAL A 93 19.97 -6.18 2.45
CA VAL A 93 18.66 -5.54 2.25
C VAL A 93 17.54 -6.31 2.94
N VAL A 94 16.79 -5.60 3.78
CA VAL A 94 15.65 -6.12 4.54
C VAL A 94 14.45 -5.20 4.36
N MET A 95 13.31 -5.76 3.98
CA MET A 95 12.04 -5.06 3.87
C MET A 95 11.28 -5.17 5.19
N CYS A 96 10.80 -4.05 5.73
CA CYS A 96 10.02 -4.06 6.97
C CYS A 96 8.74 -3.25 6.80
N ASP A 97 7.58 -3.84 7.13
CA ASP A 97 6.32 -3.08 7.18
C ASP A 97 6.38 -2.11 8.37
N ARG A 98 5.87 -0.89 8.19
CA ARG A 98 5.83 0.17 9.23
C ARG A 98 7.19 0.62 9.79
N ALA A 99 8.28 0.39 9.05
CA ALA A 99 9.53 1.08 9.26
C ALA A 99 9.55 2.38 8.42
N LEU A 100 10.02 3.48 8.99
CA LEU A 100 10.08 4.78 8.33
C LEU A 100 11.53 5.27 8.14
N PRO A 101 11.82 6.11 7.14
CA PRO A 101 13.17 6.60 6.88
C PRO A 101 13.83 7.26 8.10
N GLY A 102 15.10 6.92 8.34
CA GLY A 102 15.89 7.34 9.50
C GLY A 102 15.69 6.49 10.75
N GLU A 103 14.70 5.60 10.78
CA GLU A 103 14.43 4.76 11.94
C GLU A 103 15.52 3.69 12.12
N ARG A 104 16.10 3.63 13.32
CA ARG A 104 16.91 2.48 13.76
C ARG A 104 16.09 1.63 14.71
N PHE A 105 16.04 0.33 14.46
CA PHE A 105 15.19 -0.57 15.22
C PHE A 105 15.73 -1.99 15.24
N ILE A 106 15.28 -2.75 16.24
CA ILE A 106 15.47 -4.19 16.31
C ILE A 106 14.36 -4.88 15.53
N GLY A 107 14.74 -5.63 14.51
CA GLY A 107 13.83 -6.40 13.65
C GLY A 107 14.08 -7.89 13.72
N ARG A 108 13.02 -8.70 13.69
CA ARG A 108 13.11 -10.15 13.57
C ARG A 108 12.81 -10.60 12.15
N ILE A 109 13.72 -11.35 11.55
CA ILE A 109 13.55 -11.88 10.20
C ILE A 109 12.39 -12.88 10.16
N THR A 110 11.38 -12.59 9.34
CA THR A 110 10.17 -13.42 9.20
C THR A 110 10.23 -14.31 7.98
N ARG A 111 10.75 -13.80 6.85
CA ARG A 111 10.83 -14.51 5.58
C ARG A 111 12.15 -14.21 4.87
N LYS A 112 12.66 -15.22 4.17
CA LYS A 112 13.80 -15.12 3.25
C LYS A 112 13.28 -15.07 1.81
N LYS A 113 13.81 -14.15 1.01
CA LYS A 113 13.64 -14.09 -0.45
C LYS A 113 15.03 -14.11 -1.08
N GLY A 114 15.12 -14.34 -2.39
CA GLY A 114 16.40 -14.56 -3.08
C GLY A 114 17.45 -13.50 -2.74
N ASN A 115 17.11 -12.22 -2.96
CA ASN A 115 18.06 -11.10 -2.84
C ASN A 115 17.77 -10.16 -1.66
N TYR A 116 16.77 -10.47 -0.83
CA TYR A 116 16.39 -9.65 0.33
C TYR A 116 15.68 -10.51 1.38
N ALA A 117 15.52 -9.99 2.58
CA ALA A 117 14.69 -10.61 3.61
C ALA A 117 13.51 -9.71 4.01
N GLU A 118 12.51 -10.26 4.67
CA GLU A 118 11.46 -9.49 5.32
C GLU A 118 11.59 -9.60 6.84
N ALA A 119 11.35 -8.49 7.54
CA ALA A 119 11.39 -8.43 9.00
C ALA A 119 10.08 -7.90 9.58
N ALA A 120 9.82 -8.28 10.83
CA ALA A 120 8.85 -7.62 11.68
C ALA A 120 9.62 -6.76 12.68
N LYS A 121 9.25 -5.47 12.79
CA LYS A 121 9.78 -4.57 13.80
C LYS A 121 9.39 -5.04 15.20
N LEU A 122 10.36 -5.12 16.11
CA LEU A 122 10.14 -5.48 17.51
C LEU A 122 10.21 -4.24 18.40
N GLN A 123 11.25 -3.43 18.25
CA GLN A 123 11.51 -2.28 19.11
C GLN A 123 12.25 -1.20 18.35
N THR A 124 11.78 0.04 18.44
CA THR A 124 12.49 1.21 17.90
C THR A 124 13.60 1.63 18.87
N LEU A 125 14.80 1.83 18.35
CA LEU A 125 15.98 2.32 19.09
C LEU A 125 16.16 3.83 18.91
N THR A 126 16.00 4.31 17.68
CA THR A 126 16.05 5.73 17.33
C THR A 126 14.87 6.05 16.43
N PRO A 127 14.08 7.10 16.74
CA PRO A 127 12.90 7.43 15.97
C PRO A 127 13.23 7.86 14.53
N PRO A 128 12.25 7.79 13.60
CA PRO A 128 12.39 8.31 12.25
C PRO A 128 12.59 9.84 12.21
N PHE A 129 13.18 10.38 11.14
CA PHE A 129 13.46 11.82 11.04
C PHE A 129 12.22 12.71 11.00
N ASP A 130 11.24 12.32 10.17
CA ASP A 130 10.04 13.11 9.89
C ASP A 130 8.80 12.46 10.52
N THR A 131 8.94 11.89 11.72
CA THR A 131 7.82 11.22 12.40
C THR A 131 6.79 12.23 12.91
N VAL A 132 5.51 11.87 12.80
CA VAL A 132 4.39 12.63 13.36
C VAL A 132 3.40 11.69 14.04
N ASP A 133 2.58 12.21 14.94
CA ASP A 133 1.49 11.44 15.52
C ASP A 133 0.41 11.17 14.47
N ALA A 134 0.04 9.91 14.31
CA ALA A 134 -1.03 9.52 13.41
C ALA A 134 -2.38 9.86 14.05
N PRO A 135 -3.23 10.71 13.42
CA PRO A 135 -4.51 11.11 14.03
C PRO A 135 -5.56 9.99 14.04
N CYS A 136 -5.37 8.95 13.21
CA CYS A 136 -6.29 7.81 13.15
C CYS A 136 -5.82 6.68 14.08
N VAL A 137 -6.63 6.36 15.07
CA VAL A 137 -6.39 5.28 16.05
C VAL A 137 -6.20 3.90 15.42
N TYR A 138 -6.75 3.68 14.22
CA TYR A 138 -6.68 2.40 13.53
C TYR A 138 -5.37 2.18 12.77
N VAL A 139 -4.53 3.20 12.58
CA VAL A 139 -3.32 3.11 11.73
C VAL A 139 -2.42 1.92 12.06
N PRO A 140 -2.15 1.53 13.32
CA PRO A 140 -1.29 0.40 13.64
C PRO A 140 -1.74 -0.94 13.04
N HIS A 141 -3.04 -1.09 12.77
CA HIS A 141 -3.63 -2.38 12.39
C HIS A 141 -4.43 -2.34 11.10
N CYS A 142 -4.98 -1.18 10.71
CA CYS A 142 -5.77 -1.00 9.50
C CYS A 142 -4.88 -1.06 8.25
N GLY A 143 -5.38 -1.74 7.21
CA GLY A 143 -4.69 -1.84 5.92
C GLY A 143 -4.84 -0.64 4.99
N GLY A 144 -5.65 0.36 5.36
CA GLY A 144 -5.90 1.53 4.53
C GLY A 144 -4.75 2.54 4.49
N CYS A 145 -4.19 2.90 5.65
CA CYS A 145 -3.20 3.97 5.77
C CYS A 145 -1.87 3.43 6.26
N LYS A 146 -0.79 3.62 5.48
CA LYS A 146 0.54 3.08 5.79
C LYS A 146 1.49 4.07 6.44
N THR A 147 1.36 5.36 6.13
CA THR A 147 2.35 6.40 6.46
C THR A 147 1.72 7.62 7.12
N GLN A 148 0.59 7.47 7.82
CA GLN A 148 -0.03 8.59 8.55
C GLN A 148 0.84 9.11 9.71
N ASN A 149 1.81 8.31 10.15
CA ASN A 149 2.82 8.68 11.13
C ASN A 149 4.12 9.24 10.51
N LEU A 150 4.09 9.61 9.22
CA LEU A 150 5.18 10.29 8.51
C LEU A 150 4.68 11.66 8.07
N ALA A 151 5.46 12.72 8.32
CA ALA A 151 5.09 14.09 7.94
C ALA A 151 4.77 14.19 6.44
N TYR A 152 3.81 15.03 6.08
CA TYR A 152 3.29 15.06 4.71
C TYR A 152 4.34 15.40 3.66
N HIS A 153 5.24 16.36 3.94
CA HIS A 153 6.35 16.69 3.03
C HIS A 153 7.28 15.49 2.80
N ALA A 154 7.54 14.69 3.84
CA ALA A 154 8.33 13.48 3.74
C ALA A 154 7.60 12.36 2.96
N GLN A 155 6.26 12.28 3.05
CA GLN A 155 5.47 11.40 2.20
C GLN A 155 5.58 11.77 0.72
N VAL A 156 5.52 13.07 0.39
CA VAL A 156 5.67 13.58 -0.97
C VAL A 156 7.08 13.27 -1.49
N LYS A 157 8.12 13.59 -0.71
CA LYS A 157 9.51 13.30 -1.04
C LYS A 157 9.75 11.81 -1.30
N ALA A 158 9.20 10.93 -0.45
CA ALA A 158 9.34 9.49 -0.62
C ALA A 158 8.67 8.99 -1.91
N LYS A 159 7.52 9.56 -2.29
CA LYS A 159 6.86 9.24 -3.57
C LYS A 159 7.65 9.76 -4.78
N GLU A 160 8.20 10.97 -4.69
CA GLU A 160 9.08 11.51 -5.72
C GLU A 160 10.29 10.60 -5.93
N GLU A 161 10.94 10.17 -4.84
CA GLU A 161 12.08 9.28 -4.93
C GLU A 161 11.71 7.96 -5.60
N GLN A 162 10.57 7.36 -5.28
CA GLN A 162 10.11 6.16 -5.96
C GLN A 162 9.89 6.36 -7.46
N VAL A 163 9.34 7.51 -7.88
CA VAL A 163 9.16 7.83 -9.30
C VAL A 163 10.51 8.04 -9.97
N ARG A 164 11.44 8.76 -9.33
CA ARG A 164 12.80 8.99 -9.82
C ARG A 164 13.53 7.67 -10.06
N GLU A 165 13.54 6.79 -9.07
CA GLU A 165 14.17 5.46 -9.14
C GLU A 165 13.59 4.61 -10.28
N LEU A 166 12.27 4.68 -10.51
CA LEU A 166 11.63 4.00 -11.64
C LEU A 166 12.08 4.58 -12.98
N ILE A 167 12.13 5.90 -13.12
CA ILE A 167 12.58 6.56 -14.36
C ILE A 167 14.04 6.19 -14.67
N ILE A 168 14.91 6.19 -13.66
CA ILE A 168 16.33 5.86 -13.84
C ILE A 168 16.50 4.37 -14.19
N HIS A 169 15.98 3.48 -13.35
CA HIS A 169 16.28 2.05 -13.47
C HIS A 169 15.45 1.33 -14.52
N VAL A 170 14.18 1.71 -14.68
CA VAL A 170 13.26 1.10 -15.67
C VAL A 170 13.25 1.91 -16.96
N GLY A 171 13.15 3.24 -16.86
CA GLY A 171 13.16 4.13 -18.01
C GLY A 171 14.53 4.30 -18.67
N ARG A 172 15.61 3.85 -18.01
CA ARG A 172 17.01 3.90 -18.49
C ARG A 172 17.54 5.30 -18.73
N PHE A 173 16.98 6.29 -18.03
CA PHE A 173 17.54 7.64 -18.00
C PHE A 173 18.66 7.72 -16.97
N SER A 174 19.67 8.53 -17.26
CA SER A 174 20.67 8.94 -16.28
C SER A 174 20.15 10.08 -15.40
N GLN A 175 20.69 10.20 -14.19
CA GLN A 175 20.38 11.31 -13.28
C GLN A 175 20.56 12.69 -13.96
N LYS A 176 21.61 12.83 -14.77
CA LYS A 176 21.92 14.06 -15.51
C LYS A 176 20.83 14.40 -16.54
N GLU A 177 20.24 13.41 -17.20
CA GLU A 177 19.16 13.65 -18.17
C GLU A 177 17.87 14.12 -17.48
N LEU A 178 17.58 13.61 -16.27
CA LEU A 178 16.42 14.06 -15.49
C LEU A 178 16.52 15.57 -15.20
N GLU A 179 17.71 16.02 -14.80
CA GLU A 179 17.98 17.40 -14.41
C GLU A 179 18.03 18.34 -15.63
N LEU A 180 18.78 17.97 -16.67
CA LEU A 180 19.00 18.84 -17.83
C LEU A 180 17.75 19.02 -18.70
N HIS A 181 16.93 17.96 -18.83
CA HIS A 181 15.78 17.98 -19.73
C HIS A 181 14.45 18.16 -19.00
N GLY A 182 14.46 18.34 -17.68
CA GLY A 182 13.25 18.51 -16.87
C GLY A 182 12.26 17.36 -17.04
N ILE A 183 12.77 16.13 -17.22
CA ILE A 183 11.97 14.92 -17.49
C ILE A 183 10.99 14.66 -16.34
N MET A 184 11.40 14.95 -15.11
CA MET A 184 10.60 14.78 -13.91
C MET A 184 10.25 16.15 -13.33
N LYS A 185 8.95 16.45 -13.27
CA LYS A 185 8.43 17.60 -12.53
C LYS A 185 8.20 17.22 -11.06
N PRO A 186 8.24 18.20 -10.14
CA PRO A 186 7.88 17.95 -8.75
C PRO A 186 6.47 17.37 -8.60
N ILE A 187 6.25 16.53 -7.59
CA ILE A 187 4.90 16.06 -7.25
C ILE A 187 4.08 17.24 -6.75
N VAL A 188 2.89 17.42 -7.32
CA VAL A 188 1.92 18.41 -6.84
C VAL A 188 1.37 17.93 -5.48
N PRO A 189 1.61 18.65 -4.38
CA PRO A 189 1.03 18.32 -3.09
C PRO A 189 -0.48 18.53 -3.10
N CYS A 190 -1.17 17.89 -2.15
CA CYS A 190 -2.59 18.06 -1.93
C CYS A 190 -2.80 18.84 -0.63
N ASP A 191 -3.53 19.95 -0.72
CA ASP A 191 -3.89 20.77 0.44
C ASP A 191 -4.86 20.01 1.37
N ILE A 192 -5.70 19.15 0.80
CA ILE A 192 -6.71 18.36 1.52
C ILE A 192 -6.16 16.96 1.79
N GLN A 193 -5.57 16.77 2.97
CA GLN A 193 -4.93 15.51 3.36
C GLN A 193 -5.87 14.49 4.03
N PHE A 194 -7.08 14.92 4.39
CA PHE A 194 -8.13 14.11 5.03
C PHE A 194 -9.47 14.34 4.34
N ASN A 195 -10.46 13.47 4.60
CA ASN A 195 -11.81 13.56 4.02
C ASN A 195 -11.88 13.55 2.47
N TYR A 196 -10.78 13.20 1.79
CA TYR A 196 -10.68 13.26 0.32
C TYR A 196 -11.30 12.04 -0.38
N ARG A 197 -11.58 10.95 0.35
CA ARG A 197 -12.02 9.69 -0.24
C ARG A 197 -13.52 9.71 -0.47
N ASN A 198 -13.88 9.82 -1.74
CA ASN A 198 -15.27 9.85 -2.19
C ASN A 198 -15.93 8.45 -2.32
N LYS A 199 -15.18 7.36 -2.17
CA LYS A 199 -15.71 5.99 -2.16
C LYS A 199 -15.01 5.13 -1.13
N MET A 200 -15.78 4.63 -0.17
CA MET A 200 -15.34 3.69 0.84
C MET A 200 -16.12 2.38 0.71
N GLU A 201 -15.45 1.29 1.05
CA GLU A 201 -16.04 -0.05 1.08
C GLU A 201 -15.60 -0.70 2.39
N PHE A 202 -16.56 -1.03 3.22
CA PHE A 202 -16.38 -1.69 4.50
C PHE A 202 -16.88 -3.13 4.38
N SER A 203 -16.15 -4.06 4.95
CA SER A 203 -16.53 -5.47 4.97
C SER A 203 -17.28 -5.79 6.26
N PHE A 204 -18.36 -6.55 6.13
CA PHE A 204 -19.00 -7.21 7.26
C PHE A 204 -18.24 -8.52 7.56
N GLY A 205 -17.86 -8.73 8.81
CA GLY A 205 -17.02 -9.84 9.24
C GLY A 205 -17.61 -10.59 10.43
N PRO A 206 -17.55 -11.93 10.44
CA PRO A 206 -18.00 -12.73 11.59
C PRO A 206 -17.07 -12.62 12.81
N TYR A 207 -15.82 -12.18 12.62
CA TYR A 207 -14.83 -12.08 13.68
C TYR A 207 -14.12 -10.73 13.64
N LYS A 208 -14.37 -9.90 14.65
CA LYS A 208 -13.63 -8.68 14.91
C LYS A 208 -12.19 -9.02 15.23
N TRP A 209 -11.28 -8.29 14.60
CA TRP A 209 -9.87 -8.36 14.94
C TRP A 209 -9.63 -7.58 16.22
N LEU A 210 -8.91 -8.20 17.16
CA LEU A 210 -8.48 -7.59 18.41
C LEU A 210 -6.94 -7.54 18.44
N PRO A 211 -6.34 -6.43 18.91
CA PRO A 211 -4.94 -6.39 19.29
C PRO A 211 -4.56 -7.52 20.25
N LYS A 212 -3.27 -7.86 20.29
CA LYS A 212 -2.80 -8.95 21.16
C LYS A 212 -3.06 -8.66 22.63
N GLU A 213 -2.98 -7.39 22.98
CA GLU A 213 -3.16 -6.83 24.31
C GLU A 213 -4.59 -7.03 24.79
N SER A 214 -5.58 -6.92 23.89
CA SER A 214 -7.00 -7.10 24.17
C SER A 214 -7.55 -8.48 23.77
N MET A 215 -6.67 -9.46 23.51
CA MET A 215 -7.10 -10.83 23.19
C MET A 215 -7.90 -11.49 24.33
N HIS A 216 -7.73 -11.03 25.57
CA HIS A 216 -8.51 -11.49 26.72
C HIS A 216 -9.99 -11.08 26.67
N GLU A 217 -10.33 -10.04 25.89
CA GLU A 217 -11.71 -9.59 25.65
C GLU A 217 -12.41 -10.39 24.54
N ARG A 218 -11.73 -11.40 24.01
CA ARG A 218 -12.29 -12.25 22.96
C ARG A 218 -13.34 -13.18 23.57
N ASN A 219 -14.60 -12.87 23.30
CA ASN A 219 -15.72 -13.77 23.52
C ASN A 219 -15.65 -14.89 22.45
N ASP A 220 -15.40 -16.13 22.85
CA ASP A 220 -15.38 -17.28 21.92
C ASP A 220 -16.80 -17.82 21.62
N ASP A 221 -17.80 -17.20 22.23
CA ASP A 221 -19.24 -17.50 22.22
C ASP A 221 -19.89 -17.37 20.82
N GLY A 222 -19.17 -16.81 19.83
CA GLY A 222 -19.64 -16.68 18.46
C GLY A 222 -20.86 -15.75 18.27
N GLY A 223 -21.26 -15.01 19.31
CA GLY A 223 -22.39 -14.07 19.27
C GLY A 223 -22.16 -12.85 18.38
N SER A 224 -23.22 -12.07 18.14
CA SER A 224 -23.17 -10.89 17.27
C SER A 224 -22.22 -9.78 17.75
N GLU A 225 -21.82 -9.80 19.02
CA GLU A 225 -20.78 -8.93 19.61
C GLU A 225 -19.39 -9.11 18.99
N ASN A 226 -19.15 -10.26 18.35
CA ASN A 226 -17.94 -10.55 17.62
C ASN A 226 -17.97 -10.04 16.18
N TYR A 227 -19.12 -9.58 15.69
CA TYR A 227 -19.23 -9.12 14.32
C TYR A 227 -18.54 -7.76 14.13
N ALA A 228 -17.89 -7.58 13.00
CA ALA A 228 -17.21 -6.34 12.64
C ALA A 228 -17.77 -5.74 11.37
N LEU A 229 -17.84 -4.42 11.32
CA LEU A 229 -18.04 -3.65 10.10
C LEU A 229 -16.84 -2.71 9.96
N GLY A 230 -15.99 -2.96 8.97
CA GLY A 230 -14.81 -2.13 8.84
C GLY A 230 -13.82 -2.60 7.77
N LEU A 231 -12.53 -2.58 8.09
CA LEU A 231 -11.45 -2.75 7.11
C LEU A 231 -10.55 -3.94 7.45
N HIS A 232 -9.97 -4.55 6.42
CA HIS A 232 -9.07 -5.68 6.58
C HIS A 232 -7.74 -5.29 7.23
N VAL A 233 -7.24 -6.21 8.06
CA VAL A 233 -5.89 -6.17 8.62
C VAL A 233 -4.88 -6.53 7.53
N PRO A 234 -3.74 -5.82 7.38
CA PRO A 234 -2.69 -6.19 6.44
C PRO A 234 -2.29 -7.66 6.53
N GLY A 235 -2.28 -8.36 5.40
CA GLY A 235 -1.91 -9.76 5.32
C GLY A 235 -3.02 -10.76 5.65
N TYR A 236 -4.21 -10.29 6.05
CA TYR A 236 -5.37 -11.12 6.34
C TYR A 236 -6.56 -10.69 5.48
N PHE A 237 -7.15 -11.64 4.75
CA PHE A 237 -8.35 -11.39 3.94
C PHE A 237 -9.65 -11.64 4.70
N ASP A 238 -9.58 -12.27 5.88
CA ASP A 238 -10.72 -12.70 6.68
C ASP A 238 -10.83 -11.98 8.04
N LYS A 239 -9.77 -11.25 8.45
CA LYS A 239 -9.75 -10.48 9.71
C LYS A 239 -10.10 -9.03 9.45
N ILE A 240 -11.15 -8.57 10.13
CA ILE A 240 -11.72 -7.22 9.94
C ILE A 240 -11.62 -6.46 11.25
N ILE A 241 -11.02 -5.28 11.19
CA ILE A 241 -11.05 -4.30 12.29
C ILE A 241 -12.38 -3.58 12.21
N ASN A 242 -13.08 -3.47 13.34
CA ASN A 242 -14.26 -2.62 13.42
C ASN A 242 -13.84 -1.15 13.29
N VAL A 243 -14.48 -0.39 12.40
CA VAL A 243 -14.10 1.00 12.14
C VAL A 243 -15.30 1.90 12.36
N ASP A 244 -15.26 2.70 13.43
CA ASP A 244 -16.35 3.62 13.77
C ASP A 244 -16.29 4.91 12.94
N LYS A 245 -15.07 5.39 12.66
CA LYS A 245 -14.83 6.58 11.84
C LYS A 245 -13.57 6.40 11.00
N CYS A 246 -13.66 6.75 9.71
CA CYS A 246 -12.48 6.84 8.84
C CYS A 246 -12.18 8.31 8.52
N LEU A 247 -10.98 8.78 8.91
CA LEU A 247 -10.55 10.18 8.64
C LEU A 247 -10.32 10.48 7.14
N LEU A 248 -10.33 9.47 6.28
CA LEU A 248 -10.26 9.68 4.84
C LEU A 248 -11.64 9.87 4.21
N GLN A 249 -12.70 9.45 4.91
CA GLN A 249 -14.09 9.55 4.47
C GLN A 249 -14.69 10.88 4.92
N THR A 250 -15.65 11.41 4.15
CA THR A 250 -16.38 12.64 4.51
C THR A 250 -17.17 12.46 5.82
N ASP A 251 -17.40 13.56 6.55
CA ASP A 251 -18.16 13.50 7.80
C ASP A 251 -19.60 12.99 7.62
N PRO A 252 -20.38 13.42 6.61
CA PRO A 252 -21.70 12.85 6.35
C PRO A 252 -21.68 11.33 6.15
N ALA A 253 -20.70 10.79 5.40
CA ALA A 253 -20.60 9.34 5.21
C ALA A 253 -20.16 8.62 6.50
N ASN A 254 -19.35 9.25 7.35
CA ASN A 254 -19.04 8.72 8.68
C ASN A 254 -20.28 8.66 9.59
N LYS A 255 -21.21 9.62 9.49
CA LYS A 255 -22.49 9.56 10.21
C LYS A 255 -23.35 8.38 9.76
N VAL A 256 -23.44 8.14 8.44
CA VAL A 256 -24.15 6.97 7.88
C VAL A 256 -23.53 5.66 8.37
N LEU A 257 -22.20 5.55 8.36
CA LEU A 257 -21.48 4.39 8.89
C LEU A 257 -21.83 4.14 10.37
N ALA A 258 -21.81 5.19 11.19
CA ALA A 258 -22.16 5.10 12.61
C ALA A 258 -23.62 4.65 12.83
N ALA A 259 -24.56 5.20 12.07
CA ALA A 259 -25.97 4.83 12.16
C ALA A 259 -26.23 3.34 11.85
N ILE A 260 -25.52 2.80 10.85
CA ILE A 260 -25.56 1.36 10.54
C ILE A 260 -24.95 0.57 11.70
N GLN A 261 -23.76 0.96 12.17
CA GLN A 261 -23.03 0.32 13.28
C GLN A 261 -23.86 0.14 14.55
N GLU A 262 -24.73 1.09 14.87
CA GLU A 262 -25.61 1.06 16.06
C GLU A 262 -26.61 -0.10 16.07
N CYS A 263 -27.06 -0.60 14.91
CA CYS A 263 -28.21 -1.51 14.86
C CYS A 263 -27.97 -2.81 14.11
N TRP A 264 -27.05 -2.87 13.15
CA TRP A 264 -26.91 -4.05 12.27
C TRP A 264 -26.55 -5.35 13.00
N ARG A 265 -26.02 -5.27 14.23
CA ARG A 265 -25.68 -6.41 15.09
C ARG A 265 -26.84 -6.90 15.96
N ASP A 266 -27.96 -6.19 15.98
CA ASP A 266 -29.12 -6.58 16.75
C ASP A 266 -29.59 -7.98 16.31
N PRO A 267 -29.56 -8.99 17.22
CA PRO A 267 -30.00 -10.35 16.90
C PRO A 267 -31.44 -10.40 16.37
N GLN A 268 -32.30 -9.45 16.74
CA GLN A 268 -33.70 -9.41 16.28
C GLN A 268 -33.82 -9.08 14.79
N LEU A 269 -32.83 -8.40 14.20
CA LEU A 269 -32.83 -8.08 12.77
C LEU A 269 -32.38 -9.27 11.90
N GLY A 270 -31.81 -10.32 12.51
CA GLY A 270 -31.43 -11.56 11.81
C GLY A 270 -30.28 -11.39 10.79
N PHE A 271 -29.54 -10.27 10.84
CA PHE A 271 -28.40 -10.08 9.96
C PHE A 271 -27.23 -10.98 10.35
N SER A 272 -26.61 -11.59 9.35
CA SER A 272 -25.38 -12.36 9.50
C SER A 272 -24.31 -11.82 8.55
N PRO A 273 -23.08 -11.58 9.03
CA PRO A 273 -21.97 -11.24 8.17
C PRO A 273 -21.57 -12.45 7.32
N TYR A 274 -21.17 -12.19 6.09
CA TYR A 274 -20.71 -13.22 5.17
C TYR A 274 -19.33 -13.75 5.60
N ASN A 275 -19.25 -15.05 5.84
CA ASN A 275 -18.01 -15.75 6.12
C ASN A 275 -17.37 -16.21 4.80
N VAL A 276 -16.20 -15.67 4.49
CA VAL A 276 -15.45 -15.93 3.26
C VAL A 276 -14.93 -17.37 3.12
N HIS A 277 -14.84 -18.13 4.21
CA HIS A 277 -14.39 -19.52 4.20
C HIS A 277 -15.55 -20.49 4.02
N SER A 278 -16.64 -20.33 4.78
CA SER A 278 -17.81 -21.20 4.69
C SER A 278 -18.78 -20.79 3.57
N HIS A 279 -18.64 -19.58 3.03
CA HIS A 279 -19.56 -18.96 2.08
C HIS A 279 -21.00 -18.80 2.61
N VAL A 280 -21.17 -18.76 3.93
CA VAL A 280 -22.45 -18.59 4.63
C VAL A 280 -22.58 -17.16 5.17
N GLY A 281 -23.80 -16.63 5.20
CA GLY A 281 -24.12 -15.30 5.73
C GLY A 281 -24.73 -14.38 4.67
N PHE A 282 -25.28 -13.25 5.09
CA PHE A 282 -26.05 -12.35 4.22
C PHE A 282 -25.28 -11.09 3.80
N LEU A 283 -24.81 -10.29 4.76
CA LEU A 283 -24.15 -9.00 4.51
C LEU A 283 -22.68 -9.21 4.13
N LYS A 284 -22.24 -8.70 2.98
CA LYS A 284 -20.84 -8.78 2.52
C LYS A 284 -20.11 -7.46 2.70
N HIS A 285 -20.61 -6.41 2.05
CA HIS A 285 -19.97 -5.11 2.06
C HIS A 285 -20.98 -3.98 2.21
N LEU A 286 -20.56 -2.91 2.86
CA LEU A 286 -21.20 -1.60 2.84
C LEU A 286 -20.33 -0.67 2.01
N MET A 287 -20.85 -0.21 0.87
CA MET A 287 -20.19 0.79 0.04
C MET A 287 -20.85 2.15 0.26
N LEU A 288 -20.05 3.15 0.60
CA LEU A 288 -20.47 4.53 0.74
C LEU A 288 -19.75 5.36 -0.32
N ARG A 289 -20.50 6.04 -1.18
CA ARG A 289 -19.96 6.98 -2.17
C ARG A 289 -20.50 8.37 -1.90
N SER A 290 -19.59 9.33 -1.70
CA SER A 290 -19.92 10.74 -1.58
C SER A 290 -19.73 11.46 -2.91
N GLY A 291 -20.70 12.27 -3.28
CA GLY A 291 -20.64 13.22 -4.38
C GLY A 291 -20.93 14.64 -3.88
N ARG A 292 -21.11 15.55 -4.82
CA ARG A 292 -21.66 16.88 -4.57
C ARG A 292 -22.70 17.15 -5.64
N ASP A 293 -23.83 17.70 -5.24
CA ASP A 293 -24.82 18.18 -6.19
C ASP A 293 -24.22 19.32 -7.03
N VAL A 294 -24.46 19.28 -8.34
CA VAL A 294 -23.82 20.21 -9.29
C VAL A 294 -24.39 21.63 -9.17
N MET A 295 -25.64 21.76 -8.73
CA MET A 295 -26.34 23.05 -8.68
C MET A 295 -26.16 23.76 -7.33
N THR A 296 -26.26 23.01 -6.24
CA THR A 296 -26.22 23.51 -4.85
C THR A 296 -24.84 23.35 -4.20
N GLY A 297 -23.99 22.46 -4.71
CA GLY A 297 -22.69 22.15 -4.13
C GLY A 297 -22.74 21.35 -2.82
N LEU A 298 -23.96 20.98 -2.37
CA LEU A 298 -24.19 20.24 -1.14
C LEU A 298 -23.70 18.78 -1.26
N PRO A 299 -23.25 18.16 -0.15
CA PRO A 299 -22.79 16.78 -0.16
C PRO A 299 -23.95 15.82 -0.42
N GLU A 300 -23.72 14.84 -1.28
CA GLU A 300 -24.64 13.74 -1.56
C GLU A 300 -23.98 12.40 -1.25
N ILE A 301 -24.77 11.42 -0.82
CA ILE A 301 -24.31 10.08 -0.47
C ILE A 301 -25.18 9.04 -1.16
N MET A 302 -24.50 8.10 -1.82
CA MET A 302 -25.05 6.82 -2.22
C MET A 302 -24.58 5.75 -1.24
N VAL A 303 -25.53 5.05 -0.64
CA VAL A 303 -25.32 3.87 0.20
C VAL A 303 -25.59 2.65 -0.66
N ASN A 304 -24.78 1.60 -0.53
CA ASN A 304 -25.00 0.35 -1.24
C ASN A 304 -24.63 -0.84 -0.35
N PHE A 305 -25.61 -1.70 -0.11
CA PHE A 305 -25.44 -2.96 0.61
C PHE A 305 -25.18 -4.10 -0.37
N VAL A 306 -23.99 -4.69 -0.29
CA VAL A 306 -23.63 -5.88 -1.07
C VAL A 306 -23.99 -7.11 -0.25
N THR A 307 -24.85 -7.97 -0.79
CA THR A 307 -25.35 -9.17 -0.12
C THR A 307 -24.99 -10.45 -0.88
N SER A 308 -25.12 -11.61 -0.22
CA SER A 308 -24.93 -12.93 -0.84
C SER A 308 -26.14 -13.40 -1.66
N SER A 309 -27.33 -12.84 -1.40
CA SER A 309 -28.59 -13.19 -2.07
C SER A 309 -29.53 -11.98 -2.13
N TYR A 310 -30.45 -11.98 -3.08
CA TYR A 310 -31.42 -10.90 -3.25
C TYR A 310 -32.60 -11.07 -2.28
N LYS A 311 -32.58 -10.29 -1.19
CA LYS A 311 -33.59 -10.27 -0.11
C LYS A 311 -33.79 -8.83 0.41
N PRO A 312 -34.31 -7.91 -0.42
CA PRO A 312 -34.42 -6.49 -0.07
C PRO A 312 -35.26 -6.23 1.19
N GLU A 313 -36.21 -7.09 1.49
CA GLU A 313 -37.05 -7.02 2.69
C GLU A 313 -36.24 -7.05 3.99
N LEU A 314 -35.12 -7.78 4.04
CA LEU A 314 -34.25 -7.82 5.21
C LEU A 314 -33.52 -6.48 5.40
N LEU A 315 -33.20 -5.78 4.32
CA LEU A 315 -32.46 -4.52 4.37
C LEU A 315 -33.33 -3.31 4.72
N LYS A 316 -34.66 -3.46 4.70
CA LYS A 316 -35.60 -2.35 4.86
C LYS A 316 -35.31 -1.50 6.10
N VAL A 317 -35.02 -2.12 7.24
CA VAL A 317 -34.71 -1.40 8.49
C VAL A 317 -33.44 -0.55 8.36
N LEU A 318 -32.40 -1.07 7.71
CA LEU A 318 -31.16 -0.32 7.48
C LEU A 318 -31.36 0.81 6.46
N VAL A 319 -32.10 0.54 5.38
CA VAL A 319 -32.45 1.53 4.34
C VAL A 319 -33.26 2.66 4.96
N ASP A 320 -34.35 2.37 5.65
CA ASP A 320 -35.21 3.37 6.29
C ASP A 320 -34.39 4.21 7.30
N LYS A 321 -33.43 3.61 8.02
CA LYS A 321 -32.52 4.33 8.93
C LYS A 321 -31.56 5.27 8.22
N VAL A 322 -30.94 4.86 7.11
CA VAL A 322 -29.99 5.72 6.38
C VAL A 322 -30.68 6.75 5.49
N SER A 323 -31.89 6.48 5.02
CA SER A 323 -32.70 7.44 4.25
C SER A 323 -33.18 8.62 5.10
N ALA A 324 -33.07 8.55 6.44
CA ALA A 324 -33.34 9.68 7.33
C ALA A 324 -32.28 10.79 7.24
N PHE A 325 -31.11 10.52 6.66
CA PHE A 325 -30.06 11.53 6.46
C PHE A 325 -30.36 12.35 5.21
N PRO A 326 -30.40 13.69 5.28
CA PRO A 326 -30.71 14.53 4.12
C PRO A 326 -29.66 14.44 3.01
N GLU A 327 -28.41 14.09 3.36
CA GLU A 327 -27.35 13.88 2.38
C GLU A 327 -27.51 12.57 1.60
N VAL A 328 -28.33 11.61 2.05
CA VAL A 328 -28.50 10.32 1.37
C VAL A 328 -29.51 10.45 0.25
N VAL A 329 -29.04 10.32 -0.98
CA VAL A 329 -29.84 10.46 -2.22
C VAL A 329 -30.08 9.14 -2.94
N GLY A 330 -29.41 8.05 -2.50
CA GLY A 330 -29.61 6.71 -3.05
C GLY A 330 -29.18 5.62 -2.08
N THR A 331 -29.91 4.51 -2.07
CA THR A 331 -29.75 3.34 -1.19
C THR A 331 -29.98 2.04 -1.93
#